data_AF-A0A933BRG7-F1
#
_entry.id   AF-A0A933BRG7-F1
#
_cell.length_a   1.000
_cell.length_b   1.000
_cell.length_c   1.000
_cell.angle_alpha   90.00
_cell.angle_beta   90.00
_cell.angle_gamma   90.00
#
_symmetry.space_group_name_H-M   'P 1'
#
loop_
_entity.id
_entity.type
_entity.pdbx_description
1 polymer ?
#
loop_
_entity_poly.entity_id
_entity_poly.type
_entity_poly.pdbx_seq_one_letter_code
_entity_poly.pdbx_strand_id
1 'polypeptide(L)'
;MPAPLSMQWSVFKYILKQKLTGRDRYPLVMMLEPLFACNLECAGCGKIQYPTEVLRKRLSPEEVFESAEECGAPIVSIAGGEPLIHPEIDAIVDGLIARGKHIYLCSNALLLEKNLHRFKP
;
A
#
# COMPACT_ATOMS: atom_id res chain seq x y z
N MET A 1 -8.99 0.92 17.87
CA MET A 1 -8.66 -0.52 17.88
C MET A 1 -7.15 -0.67 17.92
N PRO A 2 -6.58 -1.46 18.83
CA PRO A 2 -5.14 -1.75 18.80
C PRO A 2 -4.78 -2.53 17.54
N ALA A 3 -3.57 -2.31 17.00
CA ALA A 3 -3.08 -3.08 15.86
C ALA A 3 -2.96 -4.57 16.21
N PRO A 4 -3.11 -5.49 15.24
CA PRO A 4 -2.95 -6.93 15.48
C PRO A 4 -1.60 -7.26 16.13
N LEU A 5 -1.57 -8.23 17.04
CA LEU A 5 -0.34 -8.64 17.73
C LEU A 5 0.76 -9.11 16.76
N SER A 6 0.38 -9.76 15.66
CA SER A 6 1.30 -10.17 14.59
C SER A 6 2.05 -8.97 13.99
N MET A 7 1.35 -7.88 13.76
CA MET A 7 1.92 -6.62 13.26
C MET A 7 2.85 -5.98 14.28
N GLN A 8 2.42 -5.88 15.55
CA GLN A 8 3.24 -5.31 16.62
C GLN A 8 4.56 -6.08 16.76
N TRP A 9 4.51 -7.41 16.71
CA TRP A 9 5.69 -8.27 16.77
C TRP A 9 6.63 -8.09 15.56
N SER A 10 6.08 -8.05 14.34
CA SER A 10 6.85 -7.84 13.11
C SER A 10 7.59 -6.49 13.13
N VAL A 11 6.89 -5.42 13.52
CA VAL A 11 7.45 -4.07 13.64
C VAL A 11 8.51 -4.01 14.75
N PHE A 12 8.26 -4.61 15.91
CA PHE A 12 9.23 -4.67 17.00
C PHE A 12 10.52 -5.37 16.57
N LYS A 13 10.41 -6.56 15.95
CA LYS A 13 11.55 -7.33 15.44
C LYS A 13 12.33 -6.53 14.38
N TYR A 14 11.64 -5.85 13.49
CA TYR A 14 12.26 -5.00 12.48
C TYR A 14 13.03 -3.83 13.12
N ILE A 15 12.42 -3.07 14.02
CA ILE A 15 13.07 -1.95 14.72
C ILE A 15 14.31 -2.43 15.48
N LEU A 16 14.20 -3.54 16.21
CA LEU A 16 15.32 -4.11 16.96
C LEU A 16 16.47 -4.48 16.01
N LYS A 17 16.18 -5.15 14.89
CA LYS A 17 17.18 -5.47 13.87
C LYS A 17 17.88 -4.22 13.36
N GLN A 18 17.14 -3.17 12.97
CA GLN A 18 17.73 -1.96 12.43
C GLN A 18 18.64 -1.26 13.45
N LYS A 19 18.22 -1.17 14.73
CA LYS A 19 19.04 -0.63 15.82
C LYS A 19 20.31 -1.45 16.06
N LEU A 20 20.22 -2.78 16.07
CA LEU A 20 21.38 -3.66 16.24
C LEU A 20 22.37 -3.56 15.07
N THR A 21 21.90 -3.27 13.86
CA THR A 21 22.75 -3.02 12.68
C THR A 21 23.33 -1.60 12.63
N GLY A 22 23.11 -0.77 13.65
CA GLY A 22 23.63 0.60 13.71
C GLY A 22 22.97 1.57 12.72
N ARG A 23 21.76 1.27 12.23
CA ARG A 23 21.03 2.17 11.33
C ARG A 23 20.24 3.20 12.12
N ASP A 24 20.61 4.47 12.00
CA ASP A 24 19.90 5.59 12.66
C ASP A 24 18.57 5.94 11.97
N ARG A 25 18.48 5.70 10.66
CA ARG A 25 17.30 5.98 9.84
C ARG A 25 16.92 4.76 9.02
N TYR A 26 15.66 4.37 9.10
CA TYR A 26 15.12 3.23 8.38
C TYR A 26 13.63 3.43 8.12
N PRO A 27 13.10 2.94 6.98
CA PRO A 27 11.69 3.09 6.67
C PRO A 27 10.86 2.14 7.53
N LEU A 28 9.77 2.65 8.11
CA LEU A 28 8.80 1.85 8.86
C LEU A 28 7.53 1.58 8.06
N VAL A 29 7.12 2.56 7.26
CA VAL A 29 5.93 2.51 6.41
C VAL A 29 6.33 2.96 5.01
N MET A 30 5.98 2.16 4.02
CA MET A 30 6.04 2.53 2.61
C MET A 30 4.71 3.13 2.20
N MET A 31 4.71 4.35 1.66
CA MET A 31 3.54 4.94 1.02
C MET A 31 3.57 4.53 -0.46
N LEU A 32 2.73 3.59 -0.85
CA LEU A 32 2.70 3.03 -2.19
C LEU A 32 1.51 3.58 -2.96
N GLU A 33 1.74 4.05 -4.18
CA GLU A 33 0.68 4.56 -5.05
C GLU A 33 0.67 3.79 -6.37
N PRO A 34 -0.06 2.66 -6.47
CA PRO A 34 -0.03 1.81 -7.66
C PRO A 34 -0.78 2.44 -8.84
N LEU A 35 -1.57 3.49 -8.60
CA LEU A 35 -2.26 4.28 -9.61
C LEU A 35 -2.56 5.70 -9.10
N PHE A 36 -2.75 6.64 -10.02
CA PHE A 36 -3.18 8.01 -9.69
C PHE A 36 -4.65 8.29 -10.00
N ALA A 37 -5.29 7.50 -10.86
CA ALA A 37 -6.70 7.67 -11.21
C ALA A 37 -7.64 7.53 -9.99
N CYS A 38 -8.72 8.30 -9.94
CA CYS A 38 -9.73 8.22 -8.89
C CYS A 38 -11.12 8.23 -9.52
N ASN A 39 -12.10 7.66 -8.81
CA ASN A 39 -13.53 7.75 -9.16
C ASN A 39 -14.23 8.98 -8.54
N LEU A 40 -13.46 9.87 -7.89
CA LEU A 40 -13.92 11.11 -7.27
C LEU A 40 -13.03 12.29 -7.66
N GLU A 41 -13.61 13.49 -7.58
CA GLU A 41 -12.93 14.78 -7.79
C GLU A 41 -13.05 15.65 -6.54
N CYS A 42 -12.42 15.20 -5.44
CA CYS A 42 -12.51 15.87 -4.16
C CYS A 42 -11.90 17.28 -4.19
N ALA A 43 -12.59 18.26 -3.59
CA ALA A 43 -12.02 19.59 -3.36
C ALA A 43 -10.72 19.48 -2.53
N GLY A 44 -9.63 20.02 -3.06
CA GLY A 44 -8.30 19.95 -2.42
C GLY A 44 -7.43 18.76 -2.84
N CYS A 45 -7.92 17.84 -3.68
CA CYS A 45 -7.09 16.79 -4.25
C CYS A 45 -6.26 17.34 -5.41
N GLY A 46 -4.94 17.38 -5.27
CA GLY A 46 -4.04 17.82 -6.35
C GLY A 46 -3.89 16.80 -7.49
N LYS A 47 -4.27 15.53 -7.27
CA LYS A 47 -4.01 14.44 -8.23
C LYS A 47 -4.87 14.51 -9.48
N ILE A 48 -6.14 14.86 -9.33
CA ILE A 48 -7.10 14.94 -10.45
C ILE A 48 -6.72 16.00 -11.49
N GLN A 49 -5.82 16.91 -11.15
CA GLN A 49 -5.35 17.98 -12.03
C GLN A 49 -4.20 17.52 -12.94
N TYR A 50 -3.67 16.31 -12.76
CA TYR A 50 -2.63 15.78 -13.63
C TYR A 50 -3.15 15.48 -15.04
N PRO A 51 -2.28 15.54 -16.07
CA PRO A 51 -2.63 15.13 -17.41
C PRO A 51 -3.14 13.67 -17.47
N THR A 52 -4.02 13.39 -18.42
CA THR A 52 -4.70 12.08 -18.53
C THR A 52 -3.73 10.92 -18.71
N GLU A 53 -2.64 11.14 -19.43
CA GLU A 53 -1.55 10.18 -19.63
C GLU A 53 -0.84 9.81 -18.32
N VAL A 54 -0.78 10.72 -17.36
CA VAL A 54 -0.21 10.46 -16.03
C VAL A 54 -1.23 9.73 -15.16
N LEU A 55 -2.50 10.15 -15.19
CA LEU A 55 -3.59 9.49 -14.44
C LEU A 55 -3.79 8.02 -14.83
N ARG A 56 -3.55 7.68 -16.11
CA ARG A 56 -3.69 6.31 -16.64
C ARG A 56 -2.52 5.39 -16.29
N LYS A 57 -1.41 5.91 -15.74
CA LYS A 57 -0.29 5.08 -15.30
C LYS A 57 -0.71 4.18 -14.15
N ARG A 58 -0.25 2.93 -14.22
CA ARG A 58 -0.44 1.91 -13.21
C ARG A 58 0.84 1.11 -13.08
N LEU A 59 1.14 0.69 -11.86
CA LEU A 59 2.19 -0.28 -11.61
C LEU A 59 1.61 -1.69 -11.76
N SER A 60 2.36 -2.57 -12.43
CA SER A 60 2.11 -4.01 -12.38
C SER A 60 2.34 -4.55 -10.96
N PRO A 61 1.74 -5.71 -10.62
CA PRO A 61 2.03 -6.39 -9.35
C PRO A 61 3.55 -6.60 -9.13
N GLU A 62 4.27 -6.98 -10.18
CA GLU A 62 5.71 -7.22 -10.13
C GLU A 62 6.49 -5.94 -9.72
N GLU A 63 6.20 -4.81 -10.37
CA GLU A 63 6.83 -3.52 -10.02
C GLU A 63 6.52 -3.11 -8.58
N VAL A 64 5.30 -3.38 -8.10
CA VAL A 64 4.92 -3.14 -6.70
C VAL A 64 5.74 -4.01 -5.75
N PHE A 65 5.90 -5.30 -6.05
CA PHE A 65 6.63 -6.22 -5.21
C PHE A 65 8.11 -5.88 -5.13
N GLU A 66 8.73 -5.58 -6.28
CA GLU A 66 10.11 -5.13 -6.36
C GLU A 66 10.32 -3.87 -5.51
N SER A 67 9.43 -2.88 -5.65
CA SER A 67 9.48 -1.64 -4.86
C SER A 67 9.35 -1.89 -3.35
N ALA A 68 8.49 -2.84 -2.94
CA ALA A 68 8.28 -3.19 -1.53
C ALA A 68 9.44 -3.99 -0.93
N GLU A 69 10.14 -4.77 -1.75
CA GLU A 69 11.36 -5.49 -1.38
C GLU A 69 12.53 -4.52 -1.24
N GLU A 70 12.72 -3.62 -2.21
CA GLU A 70 13.74 -2.57 -2.18
C GLU A 70 13.58 -1.65 -0.96
N CYS A 71 12.33 -1.21 -0.68
CA CYS A 71 12.05 -0.36 0.47
C CYS A 71 12.34 -1.07 1.81
N GLY A 72 12.06 -2.37 1.91
CA GLY A 72 12.30 -3.16 3.11
C GLY A 72 11.43 -2.82 4.32
N ALA A 73 10.50 -1.86 4.22
CA ALA A 73 9.57 -1.51 5.29
C ALA A 73 8.66 -2.70 5.65
N PRO A 74 8.33 -2.91 6.94
CA PRO A 74 7.41 -3.97 7.36
C PRO A 74 5.94 -3.65 7.04
N ILE A 75 5.61 -2.37 6.81
CA ILE A 75 4.25 -1.90 6.55
C ILE A 75 4.20 -1.25 5.17
N VAL A 76 3.17 -1.57 4.40
CA VAL A 76 2.86 -0.91 3.12
C VAL A 76 1.47 -0.30 3.22
N SER A 77 1.41 1.04 3.12
CA SER A 77 0.17 1.79 2.98
C SER A 77 -0.09 2.00 1.49
N ILE A 78 -1.04 1.25 0.94
CA ILE A 78 -1.49 1.40 -0.43
C ILE A 78 -2.46 2.58 -0.48
N ALA A 79 -1.95 3.70 -0.99
CA ALA A 79 -2.65 4.96 -1.22
C ALA A 79 -2.64 5.27 -2.73
N GLY A 80 -3.05 6.45 -3.16
CA GLY A 80 -3.08 6.83 -4.57
C GLY A 80 -4.27 7.70 -4.90
N GLY A 81 -4.89 7.43 -6.05
CA GLY A 81 -6.27 7.81 -6.29
C GLY A 81 -7.23 6.90 -5.52
N GLU A 82 -8.02 6.08 -6.21
CA GLU A 82 -8.84 5.05 -5.55
C GLU A 82 -8.27 3.66 -5.83
N PRO A 83 -7.63 2.97 -4.85
CA PRO A 83 -6.98 1.69 -5.11
C PRO A 83 -7.95 0.59 -5.55
N LEU A 84 -9.23 0.63 -5.16
CA LEU A 84 -10.22 -0.37 -5.55
C LEU A 84 -10.60 -0.32 -7.05
N ILE A 85 -10.14 0.67 -7.81
CA ILE A 85 -10.27 0.66 -9.29
C ILE A 85 -9.11 -0.07 -9.98
N HIS A 86 -8.05 -0.44 -9.26
CA HIS A 86 -6.97 -1.24 -9.86
C HIS A 86 -7.50 -2.64 -10.19
N PRO A 87 -7.36 -3.12 -11.43
CA PRO A 87 -7.88 -4.43 -11.82
C PRO A 87 -7.25 -5.56 -11.00
N GLU A 88 -6.00 -5.40 -10.59
CA GLU A 88 -5.19 -6.42 -9.89
C GLU A 88 -4.90 -6.06 -8.42
N ILE A 89 -5.76 -5.25 -7.77
CA ILE A 89 -5.52 -4.82 -6.37
C ILE A 89 -5.42 -6.00 -5.39
N ASP A 90 -6.22 -7.04 -5.62
CA ASP A 90 -6.20 -8.29 -4.86
C ASP A 90 -4.88 -9.05 -5.02
N ALA A 91 -4.40 -9.21 -6.25
CA ALA A 91 -3.11 -9.83 -6.52
C ALA A 91 -1.96 -9.05 -5.85
N ILE A 92 -2.02 -7.71 -5.88
CA ILE A 92 -1.05 -6.85 -5.18
C ILE A 92 -1.11 -7.09 -3.66
N VAL A 93 -2.31 -7.07 -3.07
CA VAL A 93 -2.48 -7.24 -1.63
C VAL A 93 -2.00 -8.62 -1.19
N ASP A 94 -2.45 -9.69 -1.86
CA ASP A 94 -2.06 -11.07 -1.55
C ASP A 94 -0.54 -11.27 -1.72
N GLY A 95 0.05 -10.73 -2.78
CA GLY A 95 1.48 -10.83 -3.04
C GLY A 95 2.34 -10.07 -2.01
N LEU A 96 1.87 -8.94 -1.49
CA LEU A 96 2.56 -8.23 -0.41
C LEU A 96 2.42 -8.95 0.94
N ILE A 97 1.24 -9.52 1.23
CA ILE A 97 1.02 -10.34 2.44
C ILE A 97 1.93 -11.57 2.42
N ALA A 98 2.04 -12.25 1.27
CA ALA A 98 2.95 -13.39 1.10
C ALA A 98 4.42 -13.06 1.37
N ARG A 99 4.80 -11.77 1.20
CA ARG A 99 6.14 -11.24 1.51
C ARG A 99 6.28 -10.74 2.95
N GLY A 100 5.31 -11.05 3.82
CA GLY A 100 5.32 -10.68 5.23
C GLY A 100 5.08 -9.19 5.49
N LYS A 101 4.50 -8.47 4.52
CA LYS A 101 4.14 -7.05 4.69
C LYS A 101 2.78 -6.93 5.36
N HIS A 102 2.64 -5.95 6.24
CA HIS A 102 1.35 -5.54 6.79
C HIS A 102 0.75 -4.43 5.95
N ILE A 103 -0.51 -4.58 5.55
CA ILE A 103 -1.13 -3.71 4.56
C ILE A 103 -2.15 -2.78 5.21
N TYR A 104 -2.07 -1.50 4.86
CA TYR A 104 -3.16 -0.54 4.99
C TYR A 104 -3.65 -0.20 3.60
N LEU A 105 -4.93 -0.45 3.31
CA LEU A 105 -5.56 -0.08 2.04
C LEU A 105 -6.40 1.17 2.25
N CYS A 106 -5.93 2.30 1.74
CA CYS A 106 -6.57 3.60 1.93
C CYS A 106 -7.56 3.88 0.79
N SER A 107 -8.86 3.74 1.06
CA SER A 107 -9.94 3.89 0.07
C SER A 107 -10.97 4.94 0.52
N ASN A 108 -11.65 5.57 -0.44
CA ASN A 108 -12.84 6.40 -0.20
C ASN A 108 -14.11 5.59 0.13
N ALA A 109 -14.00 4.25 0.09
CA ALA A 109 -15.02 3.26 0.44
C ALA A 109 -16.25 3.18 -0.47
N LEU A 110 -16.40 3.99 -1.52
CA LEU A 110 -17.54 3.91 -2.45
C LEU A 110 -17.63 2.56 -3.19
N LEU A 111 -16.48 1.92 -3.39
CA LEU A 111 -16.38 0.62 -4.06
C LEU A 111 -16.15 -0.54 -3.09
N LEU A 112 -16.19 -0.29 -1.77
CA LEU A 112 -15.81 -1.28 -0.76
C LEU A 112 -16.72 -2.50 -0.79
N GLU A 113 -18.04 -2.32 -0.66
CA GLU A 113 -19.01 -3.44 -0.64
C GLU A 113 -18.87 -4.33 -1.89
N LYS A 114 -18.68 -3.71 -3.05
CA LYS A 114 -18.51 -4.41 -4.34
C LYS A 114 -17.20 -5.18 -4.44
N ASN A 115 -16.14 -4.76 -3.75
CA ASN A 115 -14.81 -5.36 -3.87
C ASN A 115 -14.38 -6.16 -2.64
N LEU A 116 -15.11 -6.09 -1.52
CA LEU A 116 -14.70 -6.70 -0.26
C LEU A 116 -14.47 -8.21 -0.38
N HIS A 117 -15.29 -8.88 -1.20
CA HIS A 117 -15.19 -10.32 -1.48
C HIS A 117 -13.87 -10.75 -2.14
N ARG A 118 -13.10 -9.80 -2.68
CA ARG A 118 -11.79 -10.07 -3.32
C ARG A 118 -10.66 -10.25 -2.29
N PHE A 119 -10.88 -9.86 -1.03
CA PHE A 119 -9.85 -9.88 0.02
C PHE A 119 -10.14 -10.95 1.07
N LYS A 120 -9.08 -11.50 1.65
CA LYS A 120 -9.16 -12.48 2.74
C LYS A 120 -8.90 -11.82 4.10
N PRO A 121 -9.72 -12.09 5.13
CA PRO A 121 -9.49 -11.64 6.50
C PRO A 121 -8.22 -12.23 7.12
#